data_AF-A0A4D9CZ90-F1
#
_entry.id   AF-A0A4D9CZ90-F1
#
_cell.length_a   1.000
_cell.length_b   1.000
_cell.length_c   1.000
_cell.angle_alpha   90.00
_cell.angle_beta   90.00
_cell.angle_gamma   90.00
#
_symmetry.space_group_name_H-M   'P 1'
#
loop_
_entity.id
_entity.type
_entity.pdbx_description
1 polymer ?
#
loop_
_entity_poly.entity_id
_entity_poly.type
_entity_poly.pdbx_seq_one_letter_code
_entity_poly.pdbx_strand_id
1 'polypeptide(L)'
;MTATLVYQVPGGDFGAYLLGPWKRTVECREFGKSYEHQRTSNSVVVIEHAVGVAAEPPTYFLNWKFGRSLEEEDLKLGFCMHFMQDPDITNLEWRFEEHKCHGWFLPSISVATLNFRSYDRSTTVTYRVVDEDTMAVSIVEVESQRSSVQYGHMLRLPVLDVDTSKIGFEDARGSPLQGELPSTGSAMEGGGGAVGVARRSQESQRGHALPPRWEAPVPCGTLAADDGQRDHGIK
;
A
#
# COMPACT_ATOMS: atom_id res chain seq x y z
N MET A 1 12.18 -38.14 11.27
CA MET A 1 12.19 -36.78 10.71
C MET A 1 10.75 -36.31 10.67
N THR A 2 10.35 -35.42 11.58
CA THR A 2 9.01 -34.82 11.60
C THR A 2 8.91 -33.90 10.39
N ALA A 3 7.96 -34.17 9.49
CA ALA A 3 7.66 -33.26 8.40
C ALA A 3 7.21 -31.93 9.01
N THR A 4 7.99 -30.88 8.83
CA THR A 4 7.57 -29.53 9.20
C THR A 4 6.36 -29.19 8.36
N LEU A 5 5.19 -29.06 8.99
CA LEU A 5 3.96 -28.72 8.30
C LEU A 5 4.12 -27.30 7.74
N VAL A 6 4.26 -27.17 6.42
CA VAL A 6 4.25 -25.87 5.74
C VAL A 6 2.80 -25.39 5.75
N TYR A 7 2.55 -24.23 6.33
CA TYR A 7 1.24 -23.59 6.23
C TYR A 7 0.87 -23.43 4.76
N GLN A 8 -0.34 -23.82 4.40
CA GLN A 8 -0.85 -23.72 3.03
C GLN A 8 -1.80 -22.54 2.95
N VAL A 9 -1.48 -21.58 2.09
CA VAL A 9 -2.39 -20.47 1.79
C VAL A 9 -3.70 -21.05 1.23
N PRO A 10 -4.87 -20.69 1.80
CA PRO A 10 -6.15 -21.19 1.32
C PRO A 10 -6.34 -20.96 -0.19
N GLY A 11 -6.64 -22.04 -0.93
CA GLY A 11 -6.78 -21.99 -2.39
C GLY A 11 -5.52 -21.60 -3.16
N GLY A 12 -4.35 -21.52 -2.51
CA GLY A 12 -3.12 -21.00 -3.09
C GLY A 12 -3.18 -19.50 -3.44
N ASP A 13 -4.21 -18.80 -2.97
CA ASP A 13 -4.47 -17.41 -3.34
C ASP A 13 -3.66 -16.43 -2.49
N PHE A 14 -2.42 -16.20 -2.91
CA PHE A 14 -1.50 -15.32 -2.20
C PHE A 14 -1.98 -13.87 -2.16
N GLY A 15 -2.63 -13.36 -3.22
CA GLY A 15 -3.08 -11.97 -3.21
C GLY A 15 -4.27 -11.77 -2.27
N ALA A 16 -5.21 -12.72 -2.20
CA ALA A 16 -6.27 -12.69 -1.18
C ALA A 16 -5.70 -12.75 0.24
N TYR A 17 -4.69 -13.61 0.48
CA TYR A 17 -4.00 -13.69 1.76
C TYR A 17 -3.36 -12.36 2.19
N LEU A 18 -2.79 -11.61 1.25
CA LEU A 18 -2.09 -10.35 1.52
C LEU A 18 -3.02 -9.20 1.91
N LEU A 19 -4.32 -9.26 1.61
CA LEU A 19 -5.22 -8.13 1.80
C LEU A 19 -5.27 -7.65 3.26
N GLY A 20 -5.34 -6.33 3.42
CA GLY A 20 -5.46 -5.66 4.70
C GLY A 20 -4.15 -5.06 5.22
N PRO A 21 -4.16 -4.62 6.48
CA PRO A 21 -3.03 -3.95 7.12
C PRO A 21 -2.04 -4.93 7.75
N TRP A 22 -0.76 -4.58 7.64
CA TRP A 22 0.37 -5.33 8.19
C TRP A 22 1.33 -4.40 8.89
N LYS A 23 1.89 -4.85 10.01
CA LYS A 23 3.08 -4.27 10.61
C LYS A 23 4.30 -5.03 10.13
N ARG A 24 5.24 -4.33 9.51
CA ARG A 24 6.54 -4.86 9.09
C ARG A 24 7.64 -4.36 10.01
N THR A 25 8.44 -5.27 10.53
CA THR A 25 9.64 -4.97 11.30
C THR A 25 10.82 -5.69 10.68
N VAL A 26 11.86 -4.95 10.27
CA VAL A 26 13.06 -5.51 9.64
C VAL A 26 14.32 -4.91 10.25
N GLU A 27 15.33 -5.76 10.50
CA GLU A 27 16.67 -5.36 10.87
C GLU A 27 17.54 -5.31 9.63
N CYS A 28 18.30 -4.23 9.45
CA CYS A 28 19.21 -4.02 8.33
C CYS A 28 20.65 -4.26 8.76
N ARG A 29 21.38 -5.04 7.98
CA ARG A 29 22.81 -5.28 8.10
C ARG A 29 23.49 -5.06 6.76
N GLU A 30 24.68 -4.48 6.78
CA GLU A 30 25.49 -4.30 5.57
C GLU A 30 26.52 -5.42 5.45
N PHE A 31 26.67 -5.95 4.25
CA PHE A 31 27.74 -6.88 3.94
C PHE A 31 29.06 -6.10 3.86
N GLY A 32 29.94 -6.35 4.83
CA GLY A 32 31.24 -5.71 5.00
C GLY A 32 32.12 -6.53 5.95
N LYS A 33 33.23 -5.97 6.45
CA LYS A 33 34.20 -6.71 7.28
C LYS A 33 33.62 -7.28 8.59
N SER A 34 32.53 -6.72 9.09
CA SER A 34 31.98 -7.02 10.43
C SER A 34 30.50 -7.40 10.48
N TYR A 35 29.77 -7.39 9.35
CA TYR A 35 28.32 -7.70 9.28
C TYR A 35 27.50 -7.00 10.37
N GLU A 36 27.73 -5.69 10.48
CA GLU A 36 27.19 -4.86 11.56
C GLU A 36 25.71 -4.58 11.39
N HIS A 37 25.01 -4.55 12.52
CA HIS A 37 23.65 -4.03 12.59
C HIS A 37 23.68 -2.52 12.33
N GLN A 38 22.87 -2.08 11.38
CA GLN A 38 22.77 -0.66 11.06
C GLN A 38 21.55 -0.01 11.67
N ARG A 39 20.38 -0.62 11.48
CA ARG A 39 19.11 -0.07 11.94
C ARG A 39 18.03 -1.13 12.00
N THR A 40 16.99 -0.86 12.79
CA THR A 40 15.71 -1.55 12.72
C THR A 40 14.66 -0.60 12.15
N SER A 41 13.93 -1.04 11.13
CA SER A 41 12.84 -0.29 10.52
C SER A 41 11.50 -0.91 10.90
N ASN A 42 10.56 -0.06 11.31
CA ASN A 42 9.17 -0.42 11.57
C ASN A 42 8.29 0.37 10.62
N SER A 43 7.44 -0.30 9.85
CA SER A 43 6.54 0.32 8.89
C SER A 43 5.19 -0.36 8.88
N VAL A 44 4.13 0.40 8.65
CA VAL A 44 2.81 -0.12 8.31
C VAL A 44 2.75 -0.31 6.80
N VAL A 45 2.19 -1.45 6.37
CA VAL A 45 1.94 -1.79 4.96
C VAL A 45 0.46 -2.09 4.83
N VAL A 46 -0.25 -1.38 3.96
CA VAL A 46 -1.66 -1.65 3.66
C VAL A 46 -1.75 -2.15 2.23
N ILE A 47 -2.35 -3.33 2.06
CA ILE A 47 -2.52 -3.96 0.75
C ILE A 47 -4.01 -4.06 0.46
N GLU A 48 -4.43 -3.45 -0.64
CA GLU A 48 -5.85 -3.34 -1.01
C GLU A 48 -6.03 -3.60 -2.50
N HIS A 49 -7.24 -3.94 -2.93
CA HIS A 49 -7.55 -4.02 -4.36
C HIS A 49 -7.39 -2.66 -5.03
N ALA A 50 -6.76 -2.64 -6.20
CA ALA A 50 -6.73 -1.46 -7.03
C ALA A 50 -8.13 -1.23 -7.65
N VAL A 51 -8.67 -0.03 -7.44
CA VAL A 51 -9.98 0.36 -8.00
C VAL A 51 -9.81 0.91 -9.41
N GLY A 52 -10.72 0.56 -10.32
CA GLY A 52 -10.77 1.14 -11.67
C GLY A 52 -9.74 0.59 -12.65
N VAL A 53 -9.03 -0.49 -12.30
CA VAL A 53 -8.15 -1.22 -13.22
C VAL A 53 -8.92 -2.40 -13.79
N ALA A 54 -9.15 -2.40 -15.10
CA ALA A 54 -9.74 -3.55 -15.77
C ALA A 54 -8.78 -4.74 -15.70
N ALA A 55 -9.24 -5.84 -15.12
CA ALA A 55 -8.53 -7.12 -15.08
C ALA A 55 -9.50 -8.22 -15.55
N GLU A 56 -8.98 -9.16 -16.33
CA GLU A 56 -9.75 -10.34 -16.72
C GLU A 56 -9.50 -11.43 -15.67
N PRO A 57 -10.53 -12.04 -15.09
CA PRO A 57 -10.34 -13.18 -14.20
C PRO A 57 -9.48 -14.27 -14.90
N PRO A 58 -8.51 -14.90 -14.21
CA PRO A 58 -8.27 -14.89 -12.76
C PRO A 58 -7.20 -13.88 -12.32
N THR A 59 -7.04 -12.75 -13.01
CA THR A 59 -6.06 -11.72 -12.65
C THR A 59 -6.71 -10.56 -11.90
N TYR A 60 -5.91 -9.90 -11.06
CA TYR A 60 -6.34 -8.69 -10.35
C TYR A 60 -5.11 -7.85 -9.96
N PHE A 61 -5.38 -6.63 -9.51
CA PHE A 61 -4.34 -5.68 -9.12
C PHE A 61 -4.47 -5.33 -7.64
N LEU A 62 -3.33 -5.32 -6.94
CA LEU A 62 -3.25 -4.89 -5.55
C LEU A 62 -2.35 -3.66 -5.42
N ASN A 63 -2.82 -2.64 -4.71
CA ASN A 63 -2.05 -1.48 -4.30
C ASN A 63 -1.31 -1.79 -3.00
N TRP A 64 -0.01 -1.51 -2.99
CA TRP A 64 0.82 -1.59 -1.79
C TRP A 64 1.10 -0.18 -1.30
N LYS A 65 0.53 0.18 -0.15
CA LYS A 65 0.73 1.46 0.53
C LYS A 65 1.64 1.27 1.74
N PHE A 66 2.55 2.21 1.98
CA PHE A 66 3.51 2.18 3.08
C PHE A 66 3.38 3.44 3.91
N GLY A 67 3.50 3.31 5.23
CA GLY A 67 3.41 4.44 6.15
C GLY A 67 3.99 4.12 7.52
N ARG A 68 3.80 5.07 8.45
CA ARG A 68 4.17 4.91 9.87
C ARG A 68 2.98 4.52 10.74
N SER A 69 1.76 4.82 10.29
CA SER A 69 0.49 4.56 10.95
C SER A 69 -0.54 4.05 9.93
N LEU A 70 -1.77 3.79 10.39
CA LEU A 70 -2.90 3.44 9.52
C LEU A 70 -3.68 4.66 9.02
N GLU A 71 -3.29 5.87 9.45
CA GLU A 71 -3.92 7.12 9.00
C GLU A 71 -3.67 7.33 7.51
N GLU A 72 -4.69 7.76 6.77
CA GLU A 72 -4.63 7.86 5.31
C GLU A 72 -3.55 8.85 4.84
N GLU A 73 -3.33 9.93 5.59
CA GLU A 73 -2.36 10.97 5.27
C GLU A 73 -0.91 10.46 5.36
N ASP A 74 -0.66 9.49 6.27
CA ASP A 74 0.63 8.86 6.50
C ASP A 74 0.92 7.74 5.47
N LEU A 75 -0.11 7.21 4.81
CA LEU A 75 0.02 6.12 3.84
C LEU A 75 0.35 6.68 2.45
N LYS A 76 1.44 6.19 1.86
CA LYS A 76 1.86 6.52 0.49
C LYS A 76 1.81 5.29 -0.39
N LEU A 77 1.22 5.43 -1.58
CA LEU A 77 1.25 4.39 -2.60
C LEU A 77 2.71 4.12 -3.01
N GLY A 78 3.18 2.89 -2.78
CA GLY A 78 4.51 2.47 -3.21
C GLY A 78 4.49 1.92 -4.63
N PHE A 79 3.63 0.94 -4.89
CA PHE A 79 3.45 0.35 -6.22
C PHE A 79 2.10 -0.36 -6.32
N CYS A 80 1.69 -0.62 -7.57
CA CYS A 80 0.52 -1.43 -7.91
C CYS A 80 1.01 -2.70 -8.61
N MET A 81 0.59 -3.86 -8.12
CA MET A 81 1.05 -5.17 -8.58
C MET A 81 -0.08 -5.96 -9.23
N HIS A 82 0.18 -6.47 -10.42
CA HIS A 82 -0.66 -7.39 -11.17
C HIS A 82 -0.39 -8.83 -10.72
N PHE A 83 -1.44 -9.51 -10.27
CA PHE A 83 -1.43 -10.91 -9.87
C PHE A 83 -2.02 -11.74 -11.00
N MET A 84 -1.25 -12.69 -11.52
CA MET A 84 -1.68 -13.66 -12.51
C MET A 84 -1.68 -15.03 -11.82
N GLN A 85 -2.84 -15.39 -11.29
CA GLN A 85 -3.01 -16.59 -10.46
C GLN A 85 -3.04 -17.85 -11.32
N ASP A 86 -2.27 -18.84 -10.90
CA ASP A 86 -2.21 -20.18 -11.47
C ASP A 86 -2.09 -21.19 -10.31
N PRO A 87 -2.63 -22.41 -10.43
CA PRO A 87 -2.57 -23.42 -9.36
C PRO A 87 -1.16 -23.74 -8.86
N ASP A 88 -0.14 -23.69 -9.73
CA ASP A 88 1.22 -24.11 -9.40
C ASP A 88 2.12 -22.91 -9.03
N ILE A 89 1.89 -21.75 -9.64
CA ILE A 89 2.71 -20.55 -9.45
C ILE A 89 1.94 -19.26 -9.77
N THR A 90 1.75 -18.41 -8.77
CA THR A 90 1.18 -17.08 -9.04
C THR A 90 2.27 -16.15 -9.53
N ASN A 91 2.16 -15.68 -10.77
CA ASN A 91 3.10 -14.70 -11.35
C ASN A 91 2.72 -13.29 -10.94
N LEU A 92 3.72 -12.48 -10.60
CA LEU A 92 3.56 -11.12 -10.09
C LEU A 92 4.30 -10.14 -10.99
N GLU A 93 3.64 -9.07 -11.41
CA GLU A 93 4.25 -8.01 -12.23
C GLU A 93 3.88 -6.63 -11.71
N TRP A 94 4.85 -5.71 -11.69
CA TRP A 94 4.59 -4.31 -11.34
C TRP A 94 5.58 -3.40 -12.05
N ARG A 95 5.38 -2.10 -11.91
CA ARG A 95 6.39 -1.11 -12.26
C ARG A 95 6.92 -0.48 -10.99
N PHE A 96 8.23 -0.33 -10.93
CA PHE A 96 8.91 0.44 -9.91
C PHE A 96 9.80 1.43 -10.64
N GLU A 97 9.57 2.72 -10.41
CA GLU A 97 10.08 3.79 -11.27
C GLU A 97 9.70 3.54 -12.75
N GLU A 98 10.65 3.61 -13.67
CA GLU A 98 10.45 3.32 -15.09
C GLU A 98 10.61 1.84 -15.45
N HIS A 99 11.02 1.00 -14.49
CA HIS A 99 11.41 -0.39 -14.72
C HIS A 99 10.26 -1.36 -14.49
N LYS A 100 10.09 -2.31 -15.41
CA LYS A 100 9.22 -3.47 -15.21
C LYS A 100 9.89 -4.44 -14.24
N CYS A 101 9.20 -4.74 -13.16
CA CYS A 101 9.61 -5.67 -12.12
C CYS A 101 8.74 -6.92 -12.15
N HIS A 102 9.26 -8.01 -11.60
CA HIS A 102 8.59 -9.31 -11.64
C HIS A 102 8.85 -10.09 -10.37
N GLY A 103 7.96 -11.02 -10.09
CA GLY A 103 8.05 -11.92 -8.96
C GLY A 103 7.13 -13.11 -9.16
N TRP A 104 7.13 -13.98 -8.18
CA TRP A 104 6.28 -15.16 -8.17
C TRP A 104 6.00 -15.60 -6.75
N PHE A 105 4.91 -16.34 -6.58
CA PHE A 105 4.59 -17.07 -5.36
C PHE A 105 4.44 -18.56 -5.69
N LEU A 106 5.10 -19.39 -4.90
CA LEU A 106 5.02 -20.85 -4.98
C LEU A 106 4.15 -21.37 -3.82
N PRO A 107 2.90 -21.81 -4.08
CA PRO A 107 2.02 -22.33 -3.04
C PRO A 107 2.60 -23.54 -2.29
N SER A 108 3.31 -24.42 -3.01
CA SER A 108 3.89 -25.67 -2.48
C SER A 108 4.82 -25.46 -1.28
N ILE A 109 5.52 -24.32 -1.24
CA ILE A 109 6.44 -23.94 -0.15
C ILE A 109 6.01 -22.66 0.57
N SER A 110 4.91 -22.04 0.13
CA SER A 110 4.38 -20.76 0.60
C SER A 110 5.43 -19.65 0.67
N VAL A 111 6.17 -19.49 -0.43
CA VAL A 111 7.21 -18.47 -0.58
C VAL A 111 6.90 -17.59 -1.78
N ALA A 112 6.92 -16.27 -1.57
CA ALA A 112 6.93 -15.27 -2.63
C ALA A 112 8.31 -14.65 -2.77
N THR A 113 8.75 -14.42 -4.01
CA THR A 113 9.96 -13.68 -4.35
C THR A 113 9.60 -12.53 -5.26
N LEU A 114 10.02 -11.31 -4.89
CA LEU A 114 9.78 -10.08 -5.63
C LEU A 114 11.12 -9.48 -6.01
N ASN A 115 11.36 -9.26 -7.30
CA ASN A 115 12.59 -8.64 -7.79
C ASN A 115 12.31 -7.22 -8.27
N PHE A 116 12.80 -6.25 -7.51
CA PHE A 116 12.83 -4.85 -7.86
C PHE A 116 14.11 -4.54 -8.61
N ARG A 117 13.99 -3.72 -9.65
CA ARG A 117 15.11 -3.26 -10.46
C ARG A 117 15.04 -1.75 -10.63
N SER A 118 16.15 -1.07 -10.39
CA SER A 118 16.40 0.28 -10.86
C SER A 118 17.65 0.29 -11.76
N TYR A 119 18.16 1.48 -12.10
CA TYR A 119 19.34 1.65 -12.95
C TYR A 119 20.61 1.02 -12.36
N ASP A 120 20.89 1.25 -11.08
CA ASP A 120 22.15 0.89 -10.41
C ASP A 120 21.95 -0.07 -9.22
N ARG A 121 20.70 -0.50 -9.02
CA ARG A 121 20.30 -1.30 -7.86
C ARG A 121 19.35 -2.42 -8.23
N SER A 122 19.54 -3.56 -7.58
CA SER A 122 18.61 -4.67 -7.59
C SER A 122 18.24 -5.04 -6.16
N THR A 123 16.95 -5.21 -5.90
CA THR A 123 16.46 -5.61 -4.59
C THR A 123 15.58 -6.84 -4.74
N THR A 124 15.95 -7.93 -4.10
CA THR A 124 15.14 -9.14 -4.01
C THR A 124 14.49 -9.20 -2.63
N VAL A 125 13.16 -9.21 -2.60
CA VAL A 125 12.38 -9.40 -1.38
C VAL A 125 11.79 -10.80 -1.41
N THR A 126 12.00 -11.56 -0.34
CA THR A 126 11.40 -12.88 -0.15
C THR A 126 10.47 -12.82 1.05
N TYR A 127 9.23 -13.24 0.83
CA TYR A 127 8.24 -13.47 1.87
C TYR A 127 8.03 -14.96 2.02
N ARG A 128 8.05 -15.46 3.25
CA ARG A 128 7.60 -16.83 3.57
C ARG A 128 6.40 -16.73 4.47
N VAL A 129 5.26 -17.26 4.03
CA VAL A 129 4.06 -17.36 4.87
C VAL A 129 4.33 -18.42 5.93
N VAL A 130 4.14 -18.03 7.19
CA VAL A 130 4.37 -18.89 8.35
C VAL A 130 3.04 -19.44 8.87
N ASP A 131 2.01 -18.58 8.93
CA ASP A 131 0.65 -18.88 9.35
C ASP A 131 -0.34 -17.84 8.75
N GLU A 132 -1.57 -17.77 9.27
CA GLU A 132 -2.64 -16.88 8.83
C GLU A 132 -2.30 -15.38 8.92
N ASP A 133 -1.48 -15.01 9.91
CA ASP A 133 -1.23 -13.64 10.32
C ASP A 133 0.26 -13.27 10.32
N THR A 134 1.15 -14.20 9.95
CA THR A 134 2.59 -14.02 10.04
C THR A 134 3.31 -14.39 8.74
N MET A 135 4.15 -13.48 8.29
CA MET A 135 5.17 -13.77 7.26
C MET A 135 6.56 -13.46 7.78
N ALA A 136 7.54 -14.31 7.43
CA ALA A 136 8.94 -13.94 7.52
C ALA A 136 9.33 -13.15 6.27
N VAL A 137 10.20 -12.14 6.44
CA VAL A 137 10.67 -11.27 5.35
C VAL A 137 12.20 -11.30 5.31
N SER A 138 12.76 -11.44 4.12
CA SER A 138 14.17 -11.13 3.86
C SER A 138 14.30 -10.26 2.61
N ILE A 139 15.13 -9.24 2.68
CA ILE A 139 15.39 -8.28 1.61
C ILE A 139 16.88 -8.31 1.36
N VAL A 140 17.30 -8.61 0.14
CA VAL A 140 18.68 -8.49 -0.28
C VAL A 140 18.75 -7.35 -1.28
N GLU A 141 19.56 -6.36 -0.97
CA GLU A 141 19.76 -5.18 -1.81
C GLU A 141 21.20 -5.16 -2.27
N VAL A 142 21.39 -5.12 -3.59
CA VAL A 142 22.69 -5.05 -4.24
C VAL A 142 22.72 -3.77 -5.07
N GLU A 143 23.66 -2.90 -4.73
CA GLU A 143 23.96 -1.66 -5.43
C GLU A 143 25.43 -1.69 -5.88
N SER A 144 25.79 -0.83 -6.83
CA SER A 144 27.14 -0.73 -7.39
C SER A 144 28.29 -0.66 -6.36
N GLN A 145 28.05 -0.11 -5.17
CA GLN A 145 29.08 0.08 -4.14
C GLN A 145 28.80 -0.63 -2.82
N ARG A 146 27.57 -1.10 -2.58
CA ARG A 146 27.15 -1.64 -1.29
C ARG A 146 26.16 -2.78 -1.47
N SER A 147 26.17 -3.70 -0.53
CA SER A 147 25.16 -4.75 -0.47
C SER A 147 24.66 -4.85 0.96
N SER A 148 23.34 -4.90 1.13
CA SER A 148 22.72 -5.04 2.44
C SER A 148 21.78 -6.23 2.45
N VAL A 149 21.56 -6.77 3.64
CA VAL A 149 20.48 -7.70 3.90
C VAL A 149 19.63 -7.13 5.02
N GLN A 150 18.33 -7.19 4.81
CA GLN A 150 17.35 -6.90 5.84
C GLN A 150 16.55 -8.16 6.10
N TYR A 151 16.23 -8.44 7.35
CA TYR A 151 15.41 -9.60 7.70
C TYR A 151 14.51 -9.28 8.89
N GLY A 152 13.37 -9.96 8.96
CA GLY A 152 12.41 -9.76 10.02
C GLY A 152 11.07 -10.39 9.69
N HIS A 153 9.98 -9.69 10.00
CA HIS A 153 8.64 -10.24 9.89
C HIS A 153 7.60 -9.20 9.48
N MET A 154 6.48 -9.72 8.99
CA MET A 154 5.22 -9.01 8.85
C MET A 154 4.17 -9.71 9.69
N LEU A 155 3.45 -8.91 10.48
CA LEU A 155 2.35 -9.36 11.32
C LEU A 155 1.08 -8.65 10.88
N ARG A 156 -0.01 -9.39 10.69
CA ARG A 156 -1.30 -8.80 10.37
C ARG A 156 -1.74 -7.91 11.53
N LEU A 157 -2.21 -6.71 11.20
CA LEU A 157 -2.81 -5.84 12.19
C LEU A 157 -4.30 -6.18 12.30
N PRO A 158 -4.85 -6.24 13.52
CA PRO A 158 -6.29 -6.36 13.66
C PRO A 158 -6.93 -5.15 13.00
N VAL A 159 -7.88 -5.38 12.10
CA VAL A 159 -8.81 -4.32 11.70
C VAL A 159 -9.65 -4.07 12.94
N LEU A 160 -9.29 -3.06 13.73
CA LEU A 160 -10.22 -2.54 14.71
C LEU A 160 -11.37 -1.99 13.87
N ASP A 161 -12.55 -2.60 13.99
CA ASP A 161 -13.80 -1.97 13.56
C ASP A 161 -13.86 -0.63 14.29
N VAL A 162 -13.39 0.43 13.63
CA VAL A 162 -13.57 1.79 14.12
C VAL A 162 -15.06 2.05 13.95
N ASP A 163 -15.79 1.81 15.05
CA ASP A 163 -17.19 2.16 15.19
C ASP A 163 -17.32 3.69 15.11
N THR A 164 -17.45 4.18 13.87
CA THR A 164 -17.61 5.61 13.54
C THR A 164 -18.88 6.20 14.15
N SER A 165 -19.74 5.39 14.77
CA SER A 165 -20.92 5.83 15.51
C SER A 165 -20.62 6.44 16.89
N LYS A 166 -19.37 6.38 17.37
CA LYS A 166 -18.97 6.95 18.69
C LYS A 166 -18.17 8.25 18.64
N ILE A 167 -17.99 8.86 17.47
CA ILE A 167 -17.47 10.23 17.37
C ILE A 167 -18.64 11.20 17.63
N GLY A 168 -19.09 11.23 18.88
CA GLY A 168 -19.95 12.30 19.40
C GLY A 168 -19.09 13.54 19.62
N PHE A 169 -19.27 14.55 18.78
CA PHE A 169 -18.76 15.89 19.06
C PHE A 169 -19.60 16.50 20.18
N GLU A 170 -19.10 16.48 21.42
CA GLU A 170 -19.58 17.39 22.46
C GLU A 170 -19.09 18.80 22.11
N ASP A 171 -20.00 19.60 21.56
CA ASP A 171 -19.76 21.01 21.26
C ASP A 171 -19.88 21.81 22.56
N ALA A 172 -18.75 22.12 23.18
CA ALA A 172 -18.67 22.87 24.43
C ALA A 172 -18.38 24.35 24.17
N ARG A 173 -19.35 25.12 23.64
CA ARG A 173 -19.45 26.58 23.90
C ARG A 173 -20.92 27.01 24.00
N GLY A 174 -21.26 27.54 25.17
CA GLY A 174 -22.63 27.80 25.62
C GLY A 174 -23.41 28.89 24.87
N SER A 175 -24.73 28.73 24.94
CA SER A 175 -25.78 29.72 24.64
C SER A 175 -25.88 30.79 25.77
N PRO A 176 -26.85 31.74 25.79
CA PRO A 176 -27.92 32.07 24.81
C PRO A 176 -28.14 33.59 24.57
N LEU A 177 -29.06 33.96 23.65
CA LEU A 177 -30.31 34.70 23.95
C LEU A 177 -31.08 35.14 22.68
N GLN A 178 -32.34 34.66 22.62
CA GLN A 178 -33.62 35.31 22.26
C GLN A 178 -33.90 35.95 20.87
N GLY A 179 -35.07 35.60 20.33
CA GLY A 179 -35.91 36.49 19.50
C GLY A 179 -36.53 35.83 18.25
N GLU A 180 -37.58 35.01 18.40
CA GLU A 180 -38.93 35.25 17.82
C GLU A 180 -39.25 34.55 16.46
N LEU A 181 -40.44 33.94 16.44
CA LEU A 181 -41.18 33.26 15.35
C LEU A 181 -42.18 34.27 14.68
N PRO A 182 -43.11 33.93 13.75
CA PRO A 182 -43.27 32.77 12.84
C PRO A 182 -43.66 33.16 11.37
N SER A 183 -43.93 32.16 10.51
CA SER A 183 -45.20 31.98 9.75
C SER A 183 -45.15 31.71 8.22
N THR A 184 -45.75 30.55 7.85
CA THR A 184 -46.78 30.27 6.82
C THR A 184 -46.53 30.32 5.30
N GLY A 185 -47.08 29.28 4.64
CA GLY A 185 -47.66 29.26 3.28
C GLY A 185 -46.72 28.79 2.16
N SER A 186 -47.11 28.14 1.06
CA SER A 186 -48.30 27.43 0.54
C SER A 186 -48.10 27.38 -0.98
N ALA A 187 -48.43 26.25 -1.63
CA ALA A 187 -48.85 26.15 -3.05
C ALA A 187 -47.79 26.52 -4.14
N MET A 188 -47.82 26.10 -5.41
CA MET A 188 -48.69 25.25 -6.22
C MET A 188 -47.94 24.95 -7.55
N GLU A 189 -48.27 23.82 -8.16
CA GLU A 189 -48.52 23.53 -9.59
C GLU A 189 -47.69 24.07 -10.79
N GLY A 190 -47.62 23.18 -11.80
CA GLY A 190 -47.58 23.47 -13.24
C GLY A 190 -46.26 23.05 -13.92
N GLY A 191 -46.18 22.22 -14.97
CA GLY A 191 -47.14 21.63 -15.90
C GLY A 191 -46.41 21.30 -17.21
N GLY A 192 -46.81 20.22 -17.91
CA GLY A 192 -46.63 19.91 -19.35
C GLY A 192 -45.21 19.94 -19.96
N GLY A 193 -44.67 18.84 -20.50
CA GLY A 193 -45.01 18.27 -21.82
C GLY A 193 -44.24 18.99 -22.94
N ALA A 194 -43.69 18.41 -24.01
CA ALA A 194 -43.58 17.07 -24.54
C ALA A 194 -42.61 17.14 -25.76
N VAL A 195 -41.90 16.04 -26.06
CA VAL A 195 -41.50 15.56 -27.41
C VAL A 195 -40.53 16.38 -28.29
N GLY A 196 -39.47 15.71 -28.77
CA GLY A 196 -38.71 16.14 -29.96
C GLY A 196 -37.46 15.30 -30.27
N VAL A 197 -37.61 14.31 -31.15
CA VAL A 197 -36.57 13.42 -31.70
C VAL A 197 -35.78 14.11 -32.82
N ALA A 198 -34.44 13.95 -32.90
CA ALA A 198 -33.68 13.53 -34.10
C ALA A 198 -32.15 13.79 -34.06
N ARG A 199 -31.39 12.68 -34.03
CA ARG A 199 -30.31 12.20 -34.94
C ARG A 199 -29.18 13.11 -35.51
N ARG A 200 -27.97 12.49 -35.50
CA ARG A 200 -26.72 12.66 -36.30
C ARG A 200 -25.85 13.87 -35.95
N SER A 201 -24.52 13.87 -36.04
CA SER A 201 -23.43 12.89 -36.26
C SER A 201 -22.12 13.69 -36.05
N GLN A 202 -21.07 13.02 -35.54
CA GLN A 202 -19.62 13.30 -35.72
C GLN A 202 -19.09 14.75 -35.58
N GLU A 203 -18.05 14.97 -34.75
CA GLU A 203 -16.63 14.89 -35.17
C GLU A 203 -15.65 15.26 -34.03
N SER A 204 -14.70 14.34 -33.81
CA SER A 204 -13.28 14.51 -33.48
C SER A 204 -12.77 15.83 -32.88
N GLN A 205 -12.28 15.77 -31.63
CA GLN A 205 -10.98 16.35 -31.27
C GLN A 205 -10.27 15.44 -30.26
N ARG A 206 -9.17 14.82 -30.71
CA ARG A 206 -8.21 14.10 -29.87
C ARG A 206 -7.36 15.12 -29.09
N GLY A 207 -7.60 15.22 -27.78
CA GLY A 207 -6.61 15.72 -26.83
C GLY A 207 -5.96 14.54 -26.13
N HIS A 208 -4.72 14.22 -26.47
CA HIS A 208 -3.91 13.26 -25.70
C HIS A 208 -3.59 13.88 -24.34
N ALA A 209 -4.38 13.56 -23.31
CA ALA A 209 -4.00 13.81 -21.93
C ALA A 209 -2.93 12.78 -21.52
N LEU A 210 -1.72 13.24 -21.24
CA LEU A 210 -0.68 12.42 -20.61
C LEU A 210 -1.13 12.04 -19.19
N PRO A 211 -0.88 10.81 -18.73
CA PRO A 211 -1.17 10.44 -17.35
C PRO A 211 -0.30 11.23 -16.36
N PRO A 212 -0.78 11.44 -15.11
CA PRO A 212 -0.09 12.24 -14.12
C PRO A 212 1.30 11.67 -13.79
N ARG A 213 2.25 12.59 -13.64
CA ARG A 213 3.66 12.36 -13.32
C ARG A 213 3.75 11.75 -11.91
N TRP A 214 4.26 10.54 -11.80
CA TRP A 214 4.45 9.85 -10.52
C TRP A 214 5.72 10.37 -9.85
N GLU A 215 5.63 10.76 -8.57
CA GLU A 215 6.82 10.97 -7.74
C GLU A 215 7.26 9.62 -7.18
N ALA A 216 8.54 9.32 -7.32
CA ALA A 216 9.14 8.09 -6.83
C ALA A 216 9.03 8.01 -5.29
N PRO A 217 8.82 6.81 -4.69
CA PRO A 217 9.04 6.65 -3.27
C PRO A 217 10.51 6.93 -2.93
N VAL A 218 10.72 7.73 -1.89
CA VAL A 218 12.03 8.22 -1.44
C VAL A 218 12.98 7.02 -1.21
N PRO A 219 14.16 6.98 -1.87
CA PRO A 219 15.21 6.03 -1.53
C PRO A 219 15.52 6.13 -0.04
N CYS A 220 15.85 5.03 0.62
CA CYS A 220 16.10 5.05 2.06
C CYS A 220 17.43 5.74 2.39
N GLY A 221 17.43 7.07 2.32
CA GLY A 221 18.45 8.00 2.75
C GLY A 221 17.75 9.33 3.02
N THR A 222 17.87 9.83 4.25
CA THR A 222 17.28 11.07 4.79
C THR A 222 15.84 10.95 5.32
N LEU A 223 15.66 10.21 6.43
CA LEU A 223 14.79 10.70 7.49
C LEU A 223 15.71 11.36 8.51
N ALA A 224 15.48 12.66 8.74
CA ALA A 224 16.28 13.52 9.59
C ALA A 224 16.54 12.87 10.96
N ALA A 225 17.82 12.76 11.31
CA ALA A 225 18.22 12.73 12.71
C ALA A 225 17.79 14.07 13.33
N ASP A 226 17.00 13.98 14.38
CA ASP A 226 16.69 15.11 15.25
C ASP A 226 17.96 15.44 16.04
N ASP A 227 18.78 16.37 15.52
CA ASP A 227 19.97 16.89 16.20
C ASP A 227 19.54 17.84 17.32
N GLY A 228 19.14 17.25 18.44
CA GLY A 228 19.00 17.91 19.72
C GLY A 228 20.29 17.81 20.54
N GLN A 229 21.42 18.35 20.08
CA GLN A 229 22.60 18.52 20.94
C GLN A 229 23.02 19.99 21.01
N ARG A 230 22.83 20.54 22.20
CA ARG A 230 23.15 21.92 22.57
C ARG A 230 24.64 22.20 22.47
N ASP A 231 24.88 23.39 21.96
CA ASP A 231 26.07 24.21 22.06
C ASP A 231 26.61 24.27 23.50
N HIS A 232 27.86 23.89 23.70
CA HIS A 232 28.74 24.45 24.73
C HIS A 232 30.17 24.42 24.20
N GLY A 233 30.58 25.54 23.60
CA GLY A 233 31.99 25.88 23.50
C GLY A 233 32.64 26.05 24.88
N ILE A 234 33.97 25.90 24.92
CA ILE A 234 34.93 26.91 25.38
C ILE A 234 36.34 26.27 25.39
N LYS A 235 37.23 26.91 24.62
CA LYS A 235 38.71 26.91 24.63
C LYS A 235 39.47 25.66 24.19
#